data_AF-A0A4U1F7F6-F1
#
_entry.id   AF-A0A4U1F7F6-F1
#
_cell.length_a   1.000
_cell.length_b   1.000
_cell.length_c   1.000
_cell.angle_alpha   90.00
_cell.angle_beta   90.00
_cell.angle_gamma   90.00
#
_symmetry.space_group_name_H-M   'P 1'
#
loop_
_entity.id
_entity.type
_entity.pdbx_description
1 polymer ?
#
loop_
_entity_poly.entity_id
_entity_poly.type
_entity_poly.pdbx_seq_one_letter_code
_entity_poly.pdbx_strand_id
1 'polypeptide(L)'
;GEINTRFSFCVVATLALLGKLDAINVEKAIELVLSCMNFDGGFGCRLGSESHAGQIYCCTGFLAITRQEKLHSFILACQDEETGGFADRPGDMVDPFHTLFGIAGLSPLGEEQMKPVSPVFCMPEEILR
;
A
#
# COMPACT_ATOMS: atom_id res chain seq x y z
N GLY A 1 19.36 19.41 -5.07
CA GLY A 1 19.28 18.61 -3.83
C GLY A 1 19.94 17.27 -4.06
N GLU A 2 20.35 16.59 -2.99
CA GLU A 2 20.90 15.23 -3.06
C GLU A 2 19.79 14.21 -3.34
N ILE A 3 20.03 13.23 -4.23
CA ILE A 3 19.09 12.15 -4.52
C ILE A 3 19.51 10.91 -3.71
N ASN A 4 18.67 10.49 -2.77
CA ASN A 4 18.95 9.35 -1.89
C ASN A 4 17.65 8.62 -1.53
N THR A 5 17.60 7.31 -1.77
CA THR A 5 16.43 6.45 -1.45
C THR A 5 16.04 6.48 0.02
N ARG A 6 16.98 6.74 0.94
CA ARG A 6 16.67 6.90 2.37
C ARG A 6 15.83 8.15 2.64
N PHE A 7 16.13 9.26 1.96
CA PHE A 7 15.33 10.49 2.09
C PHE A 7 13.95 10.30 1.48
N SER A 8 13.84 9.60 0.35
CA SER A 8 12.54 9.23 -0.24
C SER A 8 11.69 8.42 0.74
N PHE A 9 12.27 7.45 1.43
CA PHE A 9 11.59 6.69 2.49
C PHE A 9 11.11 7.58 3.63
N CYS A 10 11.99 8.43 4.19
CA CYS A 10 11.62 9.35 5.27
C CYS A 10 10.47 10.28 4.87
N VAL A 11 10.48 10.82 3.64
CA VAL A 11 9.42 11.67 3.12
C VAL A 11 8.10 10.90 3.03
N VAL A 12 8.08 9.72 2.41
CA VAL A 12 6.86 8.91 2.29
C VAL A 12 6.32 8.45 3.64
N ALA A 13 7.19 8.02 4.55
CA ALA A 13 6.77 7.64 5.90
C ALA A 13 6.15 8.83 6.64
N THR A 14 6.73 10.03 6.51
CA THR A 14 6.18 11.25 7.11
C THR A 14 4.83 11.62 6.49
N LEU A 15 4.71 11.59 5.17
CA LEU A 15 3.46 11.90 4.48
C LEU A 15 2.37 10.88 4.79
N ALA A 16 2.70 9.60 4.93
CA ALA A 16 1.76 8.57 5.35
C ALA A 16 1.24 8.82 6.77
N LEU A 17 2.12 9.16 7.71
CA LEU A 17 1.72 9.54 9.07
C LEU A 17 0.81 10.78 9.11
N LEU A 18 0.97 11.69 8.15
CA LEU A 18 0.16 12.90 8.03
C LEU A 18 -1.12 12.69 7.22
N GLY A 19 -1.33 11.52 6.59
CA GLY A 19 -2.42 11.29 5.64
C GLY A 19 -2.33 12.20 4.40
N LYS A 20 -1.11 12.48 3.91
CA LYS A 20 -0.80 13.45 2.83
C LYS A 20 0.05 12.87 1.70
N LEU A 21 -0.11 11.58 1.38
CA LEU A 21 0.62 10.96 0.26
C LEU A 21 0.23 11.56 -1.11
N ASP A 22 -0.98 12.12 -1.21
CA ASP A 22 -1.50 12.89 -2.35
C ASP A 22 -0.70 14.17 -2.66
N ALA A 23 0.12 14.65 -1.72
CA ALA A 23 0.97 15.83 -1.91
C ALA A 23 2.17 15.58 -2.86
N ILE A 24 2.45 14.33 -3.24
CA ILE A 24 3.53 13.97 -4.15
C ILE A 24 3.03 13.10 -5.30
N ASN A 25 3.80 13.06 -6.39
CA ASN A 25 3.57 12.08 -7.44
C ASN A 25 4.14 10.71 -7.01
N VAL A 26 3.28 9.87 -6.43
CA VAL A 26 3.65 8.56 -5.90
C VAL A 26 4.13 7.62 -7.00
N GLU A 27 3.54 7.66 -8.19
CA GLU A 27 3.92 6.83 -9.34
C GLU A 27 5.38 7.05 -9.74
N LYS A 28 5.77 8.31 -9.96
CA LYS A 28 7.15 8.66 -10.32
C LYS A 28 8.12 8.34 -9.19
N ALA A 29 7.69 8.46 -7.94
CA ALA A 29 8.52 8.12 -6.81
C ALA A 29 8.74 6.58 -6.70
N ILE A 30 7.71 5.78 -6.98
CA ILE A 30 7.82 4.32 -7.12
C ILE A 30 8.76 3.95 -8.27
N GLU A 31 8.59 4.55 -9.44
CA GLU A 31 9.48 4.33 -10.60
C GLU A 31 10.94 4.62 -10.27
N LEU A 32 11.22 5.74 -9.59
CA LEU A 32 12.56 6.09 -9.12
C LEU A 32 13.12 5.02 -8.18
N VAL A 33 12.36 4.60 -7.17
CA VAL A 33 12.81 3.58 -6.20
C VAL A 33 13.07 2.25 -6.88
N LEU A 34 12.17 1.80 -7.76
CA LEU A 34 12.35 0.56 -8.53
C LEU A 34 13.55 0.63 -9.47
N SER A 35 13.85 1.79 -10.06
CA SER A 35 15.06 1.97 -10.88
C SER A 35 16.37 1.80 -10.07
N CYS A 36 16.33 1.90 -8.74
CA CYS A 36 17.50 1.70 -7.89
C CYS A 36 17.75 0.24 -7.51
N MET A 37 16.94 -0.71 -8.00
CA MET A 37 17.15 -2.14 -7.80
C MET A 37 18.25 -2.67 -8.72
N ASN A 38 19.19 -3.43 -8.16
CA ASN A 38 20.29 -4.05 -8.89
C ASN A 38 19.96 -5.48 -9.30
N PHE A 39 20.83 -6.08 -10.13
CA PHE A 39 20.66 -7.45 -10.64
C PHE A 39 20.63 -8.53 -9.54
N ASP A 40 21.19 -8.24 -8.37
CA ASP A 40 21.18 -9.10 -7.19
C ASP A 40 19.88 -9.02 -6.38
N GLY A 41 18.92 -8.18 -6.83
CA GLY A 41 17.66 -7.91 -6.14
C GLY A 41 17.78 -6.92 -4.97
N GLY A 42 18.98 -6.46 -4.65
CA GLY A 42 19.24 -5.42 -3.66
C GLY A 42 18.96 -4.02 -4.20
N PHE A 43 18.97 -3.04 -3.31
CA PHE A 43 18.76 -1.63 -3.64
C PHE A 43 19.97 -0.78 -3.28
N GLY A 44 20.31 0.16 -4.17
CA GLY A 44 21.30 1.21 -3.95
C GLY A 44 20.70 2.53 -3.48
N CYS A 45 21.57 3.50 -3.17
CA CYS A 45 21.14 4.84 -2.74
C CYS A 45 20.58 5.68 -3.90
N ARG A 46 21.02 5.40 -5.13
CA ARG A 46 20.59 5.97 -6.41
C ARG A 46 20.85 4.94 -7.51
N LEU A 47 20.31 5.16 -8.71
CA LEU A 47 20.55 4.31 -9.89
C LEU A 47 22.05 4.02 -10.08
N GLY A 48 22.38 2.74 -10.24
CA GLY A 48 23.75 2.25 -10.45
C GLY A 48 24.65 2.23 -9.22
N SER A 49 24.11 2.53 -8.02
CA SER A 49 24.88 2.38 -6.77
C SER A 49 24.83 0.94 -6.28
N GLU A 50 25.86 0.52 -5.55
CA GLU A 50 25.92 -0.81 -4.96
C GLU A 50 24.75 -1.10 -4.02
N SER A 51 24.35 -2.37 -3.96
CA SER A 51 23.32 -2.85 -3.06
C SER A 51 23.79 -2.73 -1.61
N HIS A 52 22.94 -2.18 -0.74
CA HIS A 52 23.25 -2.02 0.67
C HIS A 52 22.02 -2.30 1.55
N ALA A 53 22.22 -3.03 2.66
CA ALA A 53 21.13 -3.50 3.51
C ALA A 53 20.22 -2.36 4.03
N GLY A 54 20.81 -1.21 4.38
CA GLY A 54 20.02 -0.05 4.82
C GLY A 54 19.10 0.51 3.74
N GLN A 55 19.52 0.42 2.48
CA GLN A 55 18.77 0.91 1.32
C GLN A 55 17.68 -0.09 0.95
N ILE A 56 17.96 -1.39 1.10
CA ILE A 56 16.95 -2.44 0.98
C ILE A 56 15.79 -2.15 1.95
N TYR A 57 16.07 -1.92 3.24
CA TYR A 57 15.02 -1.57 4.22
C TYR A 57 14.23 -0.32 3.81
N CYS A 58 14.91 0.76 3.44
CA CYS A 58 14.23 2.00 3.04
C CYS A 58 13.38 1.82 1.79
N CYS A 59 13.88 1.14 0.76
CA CYS A 59 13.15 0.92 -0.49
C CYS A 59 11.97 -0.04 -0.30
N THR A 60 12.12 -1.13 0.44
CA THR A 60 11.01 -2.06 0.71
C THR A 60 9.96 -1.41 1.60
N GLY A 61 10.36 -0.66 2.62
CA GLY A 61 9.45 0.14 3.45
C GLY A 61 8.70 1.21 2.64
N PHE A 62 9.40 1.91 1.75
CA PHE A 62 8.79 2.87 0.82
C PHE A 62 7.71 2.20 -0.05
N LEU A 63 8.04 1.03 -0.63
CA LEU A 63 7.12 0.29 -1.50
C LEU A 63 5.93 -0.27 -0.72
N ALA A 64 6.14 -0.73 0.52
CA ALA A 64 5.07 -1.20 1.39
C ALA A 64 4.07 -0.07 1.63
N ILE A 65 4.52 1.12 2.04
CA ILE A 65 3.66 2.27 2.31
C ILE A 65 2.92 2.74 1.04
N THR A 66 3.66 2.97 -0.05
CA THR A 66 3.08 3.54 -1.28
C THR A 66 2.15 2.59 -2.03
N ARG A 67 2.37 1.28 -1.96
CA ARG A 67 1.48 0.29 -2.59
C ARG A 67 0.28 -0.06 -1.73
N GLN A 68 0.38 0.08 -0.41
CA GLN A 68 -0.75 -0.10 0.50
C GLN A 68 -1.87 0.91 0.20
N GLU A 69 -1.52 2.18 -0.04
CA GLU A 69 -2.47 3.21 -0.46
C GLU A 69 -3.15 2.84 -1.79
N LYS A 70 -2.39 2.38 -2.79
CA LYS A 70 -2.98 1.97 -4.07
C LYS A 70 -3.97 0.83 -3.93
N LEU A 71 -3.65 -0.14 -3.09
CA LEU A 71 -4.55 -1.26 -2.82
C LEU A 71 -5.82 -0.77 -2.13
N HIS A 72 -5.68 0.11 -1.14
CA HIS A 72 -6.81 0.75 -0.45
C HIS A 72 -7.72 1.49 -1.44
N SER A 73 -7.15 2.38 -2.25
CA SER A 73 -7.87 3.16 -3.25
C SER A 73 -8.52 2.30 -4.34
N PHE A 74 -7.87 1.20 -4.76
CA PHE A 74 -8.49 0.25 -5.69
C PHE A 74 -9.71 -0.46 -5.08
N ILE A 75 -9.61 -0.95 -3.84
CA ILE A 75 -10.74 -1.61 -3.17
C ILE A 75 -11.91 -0.65 -3.04
N LEU A 76 -11.68 0.60 -2.63
CA LEU A 76 -12.73 1.62 -2.56
C LEU A 76 -13.36 1.92 -3.92
N ALA A 77 -12.59 1.91 -5.01
CA ALA A 77 -13.12 2.07 -6.36
C ALA A 77 -14.05 0.93 -6.82
N CYS A 78 -14.00 -0.23 -6.15
CA CYS A 78 -14.92 -1.35 -6.40
C CYS A 78 -16.26 -1.20 -5.64
N GLN A 79 -16.44 -0.14 -4.83
CA GLN A 79 -17.68 0.11 -4.12
C GLN A 79 -18.75 0.69 -5.06
N ASP A 80 -19.98 0.21 -4.96
CA ASP A 80 -21.14 0.85 -5.60
C ASP A 80 -21.66 1.97 -4.69
N GLU A 81 -21.62 3.22 -5.18
CA GLU A 81 -22.05 4.41 -4.43
C GLU A 81 -23.58 4.54 -4.32
N GLU A 82 -24.34 3.91 -5.22
CA GLU A 82 -25.81 3.99 -5.25
C GLU A 82 -26.46 2.89 -4.41
N THR A 83 -25.97 1.65 -4.55
CA THR A 83 -26.59 0.46 -3.93
C THR A 83 -25.79 -0.11 -2.76
N GLY A 84 -24.53 0.31 -2.60
CA GLY A 84 -23.59 -0.24 -1.62
C GLY A 84 -23.00 -1.59 -2.04
N GLY A 85 -22.12 -2.14 -1.19
CA GLY A 85 -21.39 -3.37 -1.50
C GLY A 85 -20.18 -3.15 -2.39
N PHE A 86 -19.42 -4.23 -2.63
CA PHE A 86 -18.24 -4.24 -3.50
C PHE A 86 -18.37 -5.29 -4.60
N ALA A 87 -17.80 -5.00 -5.76
CA ALA A 87 -17.68 -5.90 -6.91
C ALA A 87 -16.24 -6.42 -7.10
N ASP A 88 -16.03 -7.33 -8.07
CA ASP A 88 -14.67 -7.77 -8.47
C ASP A 88 -13.83 -6.58 -8.96
N ARG A 89 -14.44 -5.67 -9.73
CA ARG A 89 -13.78 -4.51 -10.35
C ARG A 89 -14.70 -3.29 -10.36
N PRO A 90 -14.14 -2.07 -10.49
CA PRO A 90 -14.93 -0.86 -10.64
C PRO A 90 -15.92 -0.96 -11.82
N GLY A 91 -17.21 -0.78 -11.55
CA GLY A 91 -18.28 -0.82 -12.55
C GLY A 91 -18.92 -2.20 -12.79
N ASP A 92 -18.41 -3.26 -12.17
CA ASP A 92 -19.06 -4.58 -12.20
C ASP A 92 -20.22 -4.65 -11.18
N MET A 93 -21.05 -5.71 -11.28
CA MET A 93 -22.15 -5.94 -10.35
C MET A 93 -21.62 -6.38 -8.98
N VAL A 94 -22.13 -5.77 -7.92
CA VAL A 94 -21.78 -6.11 -6.53
C VAL A 94 -22.40 -7.45 -6.11
N ASP A 95 -21.73 -8.13 -5.19
CA ASP A 95 -22.27 -9.33 -4.54
C ASP A 95 -21.73 -9.51 -3.10
N PRO A 96 -22.36 -10.38 -2.29
CA PRO A 96 -21.91 -10.59 -0.91
C PRO A 96 -20.49 -11.16 -0.78
N PHE A 97 -19.99 -11.88 -1.77
CA PHE A 97 -18.65 -12.49 -1.74
C PHE A 97 -17.58 -11.41 -1.89
N HIS A 98 -17.67 -10.57 -2.92
CA HIS A 98 -16.73 -9.46 -3.12
C HIS A 98 -16.89 -8.37 -2.05
N THR A 99 -18.12 -8.16 -1.55
CA THR A 99 -18.36 -7.28 -0.39
C THR A 99 -17.59 -7.74 0.86
N LEU A 100 -17.62 -9.04 1.18
CA LEU A 100 -16.85 -9.59 2.30
C LEU A 100 -15.35 -9.33 2.12
N PHE A 101 -14.79 -9.62 0.94
CA PHE A 101 -13.36 -9.47 0.69
C PHE A 101 -12.90 -8.02 0.55
N GLY A 102 -13.74 -7.12 0.04
CA GLY A 102 -13.48 -5.69 0.03
C GLY A 102 -13.33 -5.15 1.46
N ILE A 103 -14.32 -5.44 2.31
CA ILE A 103 -14.31 -5.03 3.72
C ILE A 103 -13.13 -5.69 4.49
N ALA A 104 -12.97 -7.01 4.36
CA ALA A 104 -11.89 -7.73 5.03
C ALA A 104 -10.50 -7.27 4.56
N GLY A 105 -10.36 -6.88 3.28
CA GLY A 105 -9.15 -6.35 2.70
C GLY A 105 -8.81 -4.93 3.17
N LEU A 106 -9.80 -4.09 3.46
CA LEU A 106 -9.60 -2.74 4.02
C LEU A 106 -9.14 -2.77 5.48
N SER A 107 -9.57 -3.77 6.26
CA SER A 107 -9.20 -3.91 7.68
C SER A 107 -7.69 -3.83 7.96
N PRO A 108 -6.81 -4.66 7.34
CA PRO A 108 -5.36 -4.56 7.55
C PRO A 108 -4.71 -3.32 6.92
N LEU A 109 -5.44 -2.57 6.07
CA LEU A 109 -4.93 -1.36 5.41
C LEU A 109 -5.07 -0.10 6.27
N GLY A 110 -5.67 -0.22 7.47
CA GLY A 110 -5.74 0.85 8.46
C GLY A 110 -7.10 1.55 8.53
N GLU A 111 -8.17 0.93 8.03
CA GLU A 111 -9.53 1.49 8.17
C GLU A 111 -10.02 1.38 9.63
N GLU A 112 -9.90 2.46 10.39
CA GLU A 112 -10.19 2.51 11.84
C GLU A 112 -11.65 2.19 12.18
N GLN A 113 -12.57 2.38 11.23
CA GLN A 113 -13.99 2.08 11.43
C GLN A 113 -14.29 0.58 11.36
N MET A 114 -13.33 -0.24 10.92
CA MET A 114 -13.50 -1.68 10.79
C MET A 114 -12.87 -2.44 11.95
N LYS A 115 -13.52 -3.52 12.36
CA LYS A 115 -12.93 -4.47 13.31
C LYS A 115 -11.71 -5.13 12.65
N PRO A 116 -10.65 -5.45 13.43
CA PRO A 116 -9.54 -6.26 12.92
C PRO A 116 -10.05 -7.60 12.40
N VAL A 117 -9.67 -7.95 11.17
CA VAL A 117 -9.98 -9.23 10.54
C VAL A 117 -8.74 -10.11 10.54
N SER A 118 -8.89 -11.34 11.01
CA SER A 118 -7.82 -12.33 10.99
C SER A 118 -7.43 -12.66 9.55
N PRO A 119 -6.14 -12.52 9.18
CA PRO A 119 -5.67 -12.89 7.84
C PRO A 119 -5.64 -14.41 7.63
N VAL A 120 -5.82 -15.21 8.69
CA VAL A 120 -5.85 -16.67 8.62
C VAL A 120 -7.25 -17.20 8.37
N PHE A 121 -8.25 -16.61 9.03
CA PHE A 121 -9.62 -17.13 9.04
C PHE A 121 -10.63 -16.25 8.29
N CYS A 122 -10.25 -15.04 7.85
CA CYS A 122 -11.18 -14.04 7.31
C CYS A 122 -12.39 -13.81 8.23
N MET A 123 -12.12 -13.73 9.53
CA MET A 123 -13.10 -13.59 10.61
C MET A 123 -12.68 -12.45 11.55
N PRO A 124 -13.62 -11.73 12.19
CA PRO A 124 -13.27 -10.75 13.22
C PRO A 124 -12.38 -11.37 14.31
N GLU A 125 -11.27 -10.73 14.67
CA GLU A 125 -10.35 -11.30 15.65
C GLU A 125 -10.99 -11.52 17.03
N GLU A 126 -12.02 -10.74 17.37
CA GLU A 126 -12.76 -10.82 18.64
C GLU A 126 -13.51 -12.15 18.84
N ILE A 127 -13.86 -12.87 17.76
CA ILE A 127 -14.58 -14.15 17.86
C ILE A 127 -13.66 -15.38 17.83
N LEU A 128 -12.35 -15.17 17.66
CA LEU A 128 -11.35 -16.24 17.62
C LEU A 128 -10.74 -16.52 19.01
N ARG A 129 -11.27 -15.89 20.06
CA ARG A 129 -10.77 -15.98 21.44
C ARG A 129 -11.83 -16.54 22.38
#